data_AF-A0A087AF76-F1
#
_entry.id   AF-A0A087AF76-F1
#
_cell.length_a   1.000
_cell.length_b   1.000
_cell.length_c   1.000
_cell.angle_alpha   90.00
_cell.angle_beta   90.00
_cell.angle_gamma   90.00
#
_symmetry.space_group_name_H-M   'P 1'
#
loop_
_entity.id
_entity.type
_entity.pdbx_description
1 polymer ?
#
loop_
_entity_poly.entity_id
_entity_poly.type
_entity_poly.pdbx_seq_one_letter_code
_entity_poly.pdbx_strand_id
1 'polypeptide(L)'
;MPWSSSNRKKRFNKGWAKVRLKVLERDGYRCQWPVTDANGFPAGKCGQPANEVDHMNQNMVHDDDRLSRLWSLCHEHHNIKTQCESTRGKRRAAERRRDAAFFEHPAFK
;
A
#
# COMPACT_ATOMS: atom_id res chain seq x y z
N MET A 1 -20.14 16.04 -4.87
CA MET A 1 -19.59 14.91 -4.07
C MET A 1 -18.09 14.76 -4.36
N PRO A 2 -17.22 14.74 -3.34
CA PRO A 2 -15.75 14.80 -3.50
C PRO A 2 -15.10 13.54 -4.13
N TRP A 3 -15.88 12.55 -4.53
CA TRP A 3 -15.40 11.30 -5.15
C TRP A 3 -15.21 11.41 -6.68
N SER A 4 -15.87 12.38 -7.34
CA SER A 4 -15.86 12.49 -8.81
C SER A 4 -14.54 13.04 -9.37
N SER A 5 -13.75 13.78 -8.58
CA SER A 5 -12.44 14.32 -8.99
C SER A 5 -11.25 13.37 -8.73
N SER A 6 -11.50 12.15 -8.23
CA SER A 6 -10.42 11.23 -7.87
C SER A 6 -9.78 10.61 -9.10
N ASN A 7 -8.58 11.09 -9.46
CA ASN A 7 -7.72 10.46 -10.47
C ASN A 7 -7.14 9.09 -10.03
N ARG A 8 -7.55 8.52 -8.88
CA ARG A 8 -7.06 7.20 -8.42
C ARG A 8 -7.27 6.10 -9.46
N LYS A 9 -8.41 6.10 -10.16
CA LYS A 9 -8.67 5.13 -11.23
C LYS A 9 -7.68 5.21 -12.39
N LYS A 10 -7.08 6.39 -12.64
CA LYS A 10 -6.06 6.57 -13.69
C LYS A 10 -4.70 5.96 -13.30
N ARG A 11 -4.48 5.63 -12.02
CA ARG A 11 -3.25 4.97 -11.56
C ARG A 11 -3.24 3.47 -11.85
N PHE A 12 -4.41 2.84 -11.93
CA PHE A 12 -4.51 1.42 -12.22
C PHE A 12 -4.31 1.15 -13.71
N ASN A 13 -3.41 0.22 -14.05
CA ASN A 13 -3.19 -0.19 -15.42
C ASN A 13 -4.44 -0.84 -16.02
N LYS A 14 -4.67 -0.63 -17.32
CA LYS A 14 -5.71 -1.31 -18.11
C LYS A 14 -5.38 -2.81 -18.15
N GLY A 15 -5.93 -3.58 -17.21
CA GLY A 15 -5.60 -4.99 -17.04
C GLY A 15 -5.53 -5.47 -15.60
N TRP A 16 -5.77 -4.60 -14.62
CA TRP A 16 -5.70 -4.92 -13.19
C TRP A 16 -6.46 -6.21 -12.81
N ALA A 17 -7.65 -6.45 -13.35
CA ALA A 17 -8.41 -7.67 -13.08
C ALA A 17 -7.63 -8.96 -13.45
N LYS A 18 -6.91 -8.94 -14.58
CA LYS A 18 -6.07 -10.06 -15.03
C LYS A 18 -4.82 -10.21 -14.15
N VAL A 19 -4.19 -9.10 -13.80
CA VAL A 19 -3.03 -9.09 -12.89
C VAL A 19 -3.42 -9.64 -11.53
N ARG A 20 -4.52 -9.16 -10.96
CA ARG A 20 -5.08 -9.61 -9.68
C ARG A 20 -5.32 -11.12 -9.67
N LEU A 21 -5.96 -11.66 -10.72
CA LEU A 21 -6.20 -13.09 -10.81
C LEU A 21 -4.88 -13.88 -10.82
N LYS A 22 -3.90 -13.46 -11.63
CA LYS A 22 -2.57 -14.10 -11.69
C LYS A 22 -1.84 -14.08 -10.34
N VAL A 23 -1.96 -13.00 -9.57
CA VAL A 23 -1.34 -12.90 -8.23
C VAL A 23 -2.00 -13.88 -7.26
N LEU A 24 -3.33 -13.93 -7.24
CA LEU A 24 -4.08 -14.86 -6.38
C LEU A 24 -3.78 -16.32 -6.74
N GLU A 25 -3.75 -16.66 -8.03
CA GLU A 25 -3.38 -18.01 -8.50
C GLU A 25 -1.95 -18.38 -8.13
N ARG A 26 -0.98 -17.48 -8.36
CA ARG A 26 0.43 -17.69 -7.97
C ARG A 26 0.57 -18.03 -6.49
N ASP A 27 -0.18 -17.33 -5.64
CA ASP A 27 -0.11 -17.46 -4.19
C ASP A 27 -1.05 -18.56 -3.65
N GLY A 28 -1.76 -19.29 -4.52
CA GLY A 28 -2.70 -20.33 -4.15
C GLY A 28 -3.86 -19.81 -3.29
N TYR A 29 -4.28 -18.56 -3.52
CA TYR A 29 -5.28 -17.85 -2.72
C TYR A 29 -4.93 -17.77 -1.23
N ARG A 30 -3.63 -17.71 -0.90
CA ARG A 30 -3.15 -17.60 0.48
C ARG A 30 -2.47 -16.26 0.75
N CYS A 31 -2.75 -15.71 1.92
CA CYS A 31 -2.17 -14.46 2.39
C CYS A 31 -0.65 -14.60 2.51
N GLN A 32 0.07 -13.70 1.83
CA GLN A 32 1.54 -13.67 1.78
C GLN A 32 2.16 -12.75 2.83
N TRP A 33 1.34 -12.15 3.71
CA TRP A 33 1.82 -11.24 4.74
C TRP A 33 2.85 -11.93 5.66
N PRO A 34 4.04 -11.34 5.87
CA PRO A 34 5.04 -11.90 6.75
C PRO A 34 4.57 -11.78 8.21
N VAL A 35 4.58 -12.89 8.94
CA VAL A 35 4.21 -12.94 10.36
C VAL A 35 5.44 -13.17 11.22
N THR A 36 5.39 -12.67 12.45
CA THR A 36 6.41 -12.91 13.48
C THR A 36 5.83 -13.71 14.64
N ASP A 37 6.67 -14.45 15.33
CA ASP A 37 6.30 -15.13 16.57
C ASP A 37 6.21 -14.14 17.76
N ALA A 38 5.91 -14.64 18.95
CA ALA A 38 5.79 -13.85 20.17
C ALA A 38 7.09 -13.13 20.57
N ASN A 39 8.24 -13.59 20.06
CA ASN A 39 9.55 -13.03 20.33
C ASN A 39 10.01 -12.08 19.20
N GLY A 40 9.17 -11.86 18.18
CA GLY A 40 9.48 -11.02 17.03
C GLY A 40 10.32 -11.70 15.95
N PHE A 41 10.57 -13.00 16.03
CA PHE A 41 11.28 -13.72 14.97
C PHE A 41 10.36 -14.07 13.80
N PRO A 42 10.87 -14.16 12.57
CA PRO A 42 10.06 -14.54 11.41
C PRO A 42 9.40 -15.91 11.60
N ALA A 43 8.07 -15.95 11.61
CA ALA A 43 7.26 -17.17 11.72
C ALA A 43 6.69 -17.62 10.37
N GLY A 44 7.13 -17.01 9.27
CA GLY A 44 6.71 -17.31 7.91
C GLY A 44 5.64 -16.36 7.40
N LYS A 45 4.59 -16.91 6.77
CA LYS A 45 3.51 -16.14 6.13
C LYS A 45 2.17 -16.47 6.79
N CYS A 46 1.26 -15.51 6.81
CA CYS A 46 -0.07 -15.66 7.39
C CYS A 46 -0.85 -16.89 6.87
N GLY A 47 -0.87 -17.13 5.55
CA GLY A 47 -1.45 -18.35 4.96
C GLY A 47 -2.99 -18.44 4.95
N GLN A 48 -3.69 -17.50 5.59
CA GLN A 48 -5.16 -17.38 5.58
C GLN A 48 -5.71 -17.14 4.15
N PRO A 49 -6.98 -17.45 3.88
CA PRO A 49 -7.59 -17.19 2.59
C PRO A 49 -7.42 -15.72 2.16
N ALA A 50 -6.89 -15.52 0.96
CA ALA A 50 -6.66 -14.20 0.38
C ALA A 50 -7.61 -13.95 -0.79
N ASN A 51 -8.21 -12.77 -0.77
CA ASN A 51 -9.09 -12.26 -1.82
C ASN A 51 -8.72 -10.82 -2.22
N GLU A 52 -7.73 -10.20 -1.57
CA GLU A 52 -7.30 -8.84 -1.86
C GLU A 52 -5.87 -8.88 -2.41
N VAL A 53 -5.57 -7.99 -3.35
CA VAL A 53 -4.22 -7.86 -3.93
C VAL A 53 -3.81 -6.42 -3.80
N ASP A 54 -2.62 -6.21 -3.24
CA ASP A 54 -2.08 -4.89 -2.95
C ASP A 54 -0.58 -4.83 -3.23
N HIS A 55 -0.06 -3.64 -3.51
CA HIS A 55 1.36 -3.40 -3.76
C HIS A 55 2.15 -3.52 -2.47
N MET A 56 3.25 -4.27 -2.47
CA MET A 56 4.12 -4.42 -1.29
C MET A 56 4.59 -3.09 -0.71
N ASN A 57 4.84 -2.11 -1.59
CA ASN A 57 5.17 -0.74 -1.24
C ASN A 57 4.37 0.21 -2.13
N GLN A 58 3.66 1.18 -1.53
CA GLN A 58 3.08 2.28 -2.29
C GLN A 58 4.15 3.21 -2.88
N ASN A 59 4.03 3.53 -4.16
CA ASN A 59 4.82 4.59 -4.78
C ASN A 59 3.91 5.79 -5.09
N MET A 60 4.21 6.93 -4.47
CA MET A 60 3.39 8.14 -4.60
C MET A 60 3.38 8.73 -6.02
N VAL A 61 4.36 8.35 -6.86
CA VAL A 61 4.52 8.83 -8.24
C VAL A 61 3.92 7.84 -9.23
N HIS A 62 4.30 6.56 -9.15
CA HIS A 62 3.82 5.52 -10.06
C HIS A 62 3.86 4.13 -9.41
N ASP A 63 2.69 3.53 -9.23
CA ASP A 63 2.55 2.17 -8.69
C ASP A 63 3.04 1.15 -9.74
N ASP A 64 3.78 0.13 -9.29
CA ASP A 64 4.34 -0.88 -10.17
C ASP A 64 3.54 -2.19 -10.05
N ASP A 65 2.76 -2.46 -11.09
CA ASP A 65 1.86 -3.62 -11.19
C ASP A 65 2.57 -4.93 -11.57
N ARG A 66 3.91 -4.98 -11.57
CA ARG A 66 4.64 -6.24 -11.74
C ARG A 66 4.25 -7.24 -10.66
N LEU A 67 4.01 -8.49 -11.04
CA LEU A 67 3.61 -9.57 -10.12
C LEU A 67 4.53 -9.65 -8.90
N SER A 68 5.84 -9.48 -9.08
CA SER A 68 6.85 -9.51 -8.00
C SER A 68 6.73 -8.39 -6.96
N ARG A 69 5.93 -7.35 -7.22
CA ARG A 69 5.67 -6.23 -6.29
C ARG A 69 4.27 -6.26 -5.70
N LEU A 70 3.51 -7.33 -5.93
CA LEU A 70 2.15 -7.51 -5.45
C LEU A 70 2.05 -8.66 -4.44
N TRP A 71 1.29 -8.46 -3.38
CA TRP A 71 0.91 -9.47 -2.41
C TRP A 71 -0.56 -9.87 -2.58
N SER A 72 -0.84 -11.17 -2.43
CA SER A 72 -2.17 -11.63 -2.02
C SER A 72 -2.33 -11.47 -0.52
N LEU A 73 -3.39 -10.81 -0.07
CA LEU A 73 -3.66 -10.51 1.33
C LEU A 73 -5.06 -11.00 1.74
N CYS A 74 -5.17 -11.41 3.00
CA CYS A 74 -6.47 -11.51 3.66
C CYS A 74 -6.94 -10.11 4.08
N HIS A 75 -8.24 -9.99 4.34
CA HIS A 75 -8.86 -8.70 4.65
C HIS A 75 -8.22 -7.99 5.85
N GLU A 76 -7.89 -8.73 6.91
CA GLU A 76 -7.26 -8.19 8.11
C GLU A 76 -5.89 -7.56 7.80
N HIS A 77 -5.00 -8.30 7.15
CA HIS A 77 -3.65 -7.80 6.84
C HIS A 77 -3.67 -6.67 5.81
N HIS A 78 -4.62 -6.68 4.88
CA HIS A 78 -4.82 -5.56 3.96
C HIS A 78 -5.29 -4.28 4.69
N ASN A 79 -6.18 -4.41 5.68
CA ASN A 79 -6.59 -3.28 6.51
C ASN A 79 -5.43 -2.72 7.34
N ILE A 80 -4.63 -3.60 7.97
CA ILE A 80 -3.43 -3.20 8.73
C ILE A 80 -2.47 -2.43 7.83
N LYS A 81 -2.17 -2.97 6.64
CA LYS A 81 -1.32 -2.31 5.65
C LYS A 81 -1.84 -0.92 5.29
N THR A 82 -3.11 -0.84 4.92
CA THR A 82 -3.77 0.41 4.52
C THR A 82 -3.69 1.45 5.62
N GLN A 83 -3.91 1.05 6.89
CA GLN A 83 -3.81 1.94 8.03
C GLN A 83 -2.38 2.47 8.24
N CYS A 84 -1.39 1.58 8.19
CA CYS A 84 0.02 1.93 8.30
C CYS A 84 0.45 2.91 7.21
N GLU A 85 0.07 2.65 5.95
CA GLU A 85 0.41 3.51 4.81
C GLU A 85 -0.30 4.86 4.86
N SER A 86 -1.58 4.88 5.23
CA SER A 86 -2.34 6.12 5.44
C SER A 86 -1.70 6.99 6.51
N THR A 87 -1.29 6.39 7.63
CA THR A 87 -0.61 7.08 8.74
C THR A 87 0.72 7.65 8.30
N ARG A 88 1.53 6.87 7.59
CA ARG A 88 2.80 7.32 7.00
C ARG A 88 2.59 8.46 6.00
N GLY A 89 1.55 8.38 5.17
CA GLY A 89 1.18 9.43 4.22
C GLY A 89 0.83 10.75 4.91
N LYS A 90 0.01 10.70 5.97
CA LYS A 90 -0.35 11.88 6.79
C LYS A 90 0.88 12.52 7.42
N ARG A 91 1.79 11.70 7.97
CA ARG A 91 3.06 12.19 8.56
C ARG A 91 3.92 12.92 7.52
N ARG A 92 4.13 12.32 6.35
CA ARG A 92 4.89 12.96 5.25
C ARG A 92 4.26 14.28 4.79
N ALA A 93 2.93 14.35 4.73
CA ALA A 93 2.23 15.59 4.38
C ALA A 93 2.38 16.66 5.46
N ALA A 94 2.43 16.28 6.75
CA ALA A 94 2.69 17.20 7.84
C ALA A 94 4.14 17.73 7.81
N GLU A 95 5.12 16.87 7.54
CA GLU A 95 6.54 17.25 7.36
C GLU A 95 6.69 18.26 6.21
N ARG A 96 6.13 17.98 5.02
CA ARG A 96 6.16 18.92 3.89
C ARG A 96 5.55 20.29 4.21
N ARG A 97 4.49 20.32 5.01
CA ARG A 97 3.87 21.60 5.45
C ARG A 97 4.77 22.36 6.41
N ARG A 98 5.48 21.67 7.31
CA ARG A 98 6.46 22.29 8.21
C ARG A 98 7.65 22.85 7.44
N ASP A 99 8.18 22.09 6.49
CA ASP A 99 9.30 22.53 5.65
C ASP A 99 8.91 23.77 4.83
N ALA A 100 7.73 23.74 4.17
CA ALA A 100 7.23 24.90 3.43
C ALA A 100 7.07 26.14 4.32
N ALA A 101 6.51 25.97 5.52
CA ALA A 101 6.35 27.08 6.48
C ALA A 101 7.69 27.66 6.96
N PHE A 102 8.75 26.85 7.06
CA PHE A 102 10.08 27.33 7.40
C PHE A 102 10.63 28.28 6.34
N PHE A 103 10.54 27.91 5.05
CA PHE A 103 11.02 28.75 3.95
C PHE A 103 10.15 29.99 3.67
N GLU A 104 8.88 29.99 4.09
CA GLU A 104 8.01 31.19 4.00
C GLU A 104 8.12 32.13 5.19
N HIS A 105 8.88 31.77 6.23
CA HIS A 105 9.02 32.58 7.43
C HIS A 105 9.66 33.95 7.10
N PRO A 106 9.13 35.08 7.63
CA PRO A 106 9.60 36.42 7.30
C PRO A 106 11.08 36.68 7.52
N ALA A 107 11.73 35.91 8.40
CA ALA A 107 13.17 36.01 8.66
C ALA A 107 14.07 35.46 7.53
N PHE A 108 13.50 34.75 6.54
CA PHE A 108 14.21 34.20 5.39
C PHE A 108 13.76 34.80 4.04
N LYS A 109 12.96 35.88 4.07
CA LYS A 109 12.63 36.75 2.92
C LYS A 109 13.35 38.08 3.07
#